data_AF-A0A8C6HCF6-F1
#
_entry.id   AF-A0A8C6HCF6-F1
#
_cell.length_a   1.000
_cell.length_b   1.000
_cell.length_c   1.000
_cell.angle_alpha   90.00
_cell.angle_beta   90.00
_cell.angle_gamma   90.00
#
_symmetry.space_group_name_H-M   'P 1'
#
loop_
_entity.id
_entity.type
_entity.pdbx_description
1 polymer ?
#
loop_
_entity_poly.entity_id
_entity_poly.type
_entity_poly.pdbx_seq_one_letter_code
_entity_poly.pdbx_strand_id
1 'polypeptide(L)'
;MVRCGCALLRKYGNFIDNLRIFTKGGSGGMGYPRLGGEGGRGGDVWVVAHKNMTLKQLKNKYPQKRFVAGGGANSRFPNAGKSSLLSRVSHATPVIADYAFTTLRPELGKIMYNDFKQISVADLPGLIEGAHMNKGMGHKFLKHLERTRQLLFVVDISGFQLSSVTPYRTAFETIILLTKELELYKEELQTKPALLAVNKMDLPDAQVKLQKLMKQLLSPEDFLHLFETKMIPEKALEFQHIVPISTVTGEGIAELKSCIRKALDEQDGKESDAHRSKQLLNLQSSS
;
A
#
# COMPACT_ATOMS: atom_id res chain seq x y z
N MET A 1 81.09 29.14 38.49
CA MET A 1 81.65 28.45 37.31
C MET A 1 81.22 27.00 37.38
N VAL A 2 81.00 26.37 36.21
CA VAL A 2 80.64 24.96 35.97
C VAL A 2 79.15 24.66 35.79
N ARG A 3 78.80 24.56 34.49
CA ARG A 3 77.70 23.77 33.90
C ARG A 3 77.79 22.30 34.33
N CYS A 4 76.64 21.63 34.50
CA CYS A 4 76.16 20.56 33.60
C CYS A 4 75.02 19.76 34.24
N GLY A 5 74.05 19.38 33.41
CA GLY A 5 72.93 18.52 33.78
C GLY A 5 71.78 18.62 32.79
N CYS A 6 72.00 18.18 31.55
CA CYS A 6 71.00 18.11 30.48
C CYS A 6 69.71 17.40 30.92
N ALA A 7 68.63 18.15 31.17
CA ALA A 7 67.29 17.63 31.02
C ALA A 7 66.94 17.64 29.53
N LEU A 8 67.12 16.49 28.87
CA LEU A 8 66.60 16.22 27.53
C LEU A 8 65.07 16.27 27.58
N LEU A 9 64.51 17.47 27.42
CA LEU A 9 63.13 17.67 27.01
C LEU A 9 63.00 17.14 25.57
N ARG A 10 62.73 15.83 25.43
CA ARG A 10 62.25 15.25 24.17
C ARG A 10 60.91 15.90 23.84
N LYS A 11 60.95 16.96 23.02
CA LYS A 11 59.78 17.47 22.32
C LYS A 11 59.28 16.35 21.38
N TYR A 12 58.27 15.59 21.81
CA TYR A 12 57.45 14.77 20.92
C TYR A 12 56.61 15.70 20.04
N GLY A 13 57.25 16.39 19.10
CA GLY A 13 56.60 17.24 18.12
C GLY A 13 55.90 16.38 17.08
N ASN A 14 54.56 16.53 16.99
CA ASN A 14 53.69 16.07 15.90
C ASN A 14 53.12 14.65 15.92
N PHE A 15 53.44 13.79 16.88
CA PHE A 15 52.80 12.48 16.98
C PHE A 15 51.63 12.51 17.96
N ILE A 16 50.48 11.98 17.55
CA ILE A 16 49.27 11.89 18.39
C ILE A 16 49.01 10.42 18.64
N ASP A 17 49.23 9.97 19.86
CA ASP A 17 48.97 8.60 20.29
C ASP A 17 47.52 8.35 20.69
N ASN A 18 46.85 9.40 21.18
CA ASN A 18 45.49 9.31 21.70
C ASN A 18 44.56 10.31 21.02
N LEU A 19 43.43 9.83 20.52
CA LEU A 19 42.40 10.65 19.91
C LEU A 19 41.02 10.19 20.35
N ARG A 20 40.32 11.04 21.12
CA ARG A 20 38.92 10.81 21.48
C ARG A 20 38.02 11.21 20.32
N ILE A 21 37.16 10.30 19.89
CA ILE A 21 36.10 10.51 18.90
C ILE A 21 34.75 10.27 19.55
N PHE A 22 33.72 10.91 19.00
CA PHE A 22 32.32 10.70 19.38
C PHE A 22 31.62 9.96 18.25
N THR A 23 31.09 8.78 18.55
CA THR A 23 30.31 7.99 17.61
C THR A 23 28.88 7.86 18.12
N LYS A 24 27.92 7.88 17.19
CA LYS A 24 26.51 7.60 17.49
C LYS A 24 25.95 6.71 16.39
N GLY A 25 25.46 5.53 16.76
CA GLY A 25 24.71 4.67 15.85
C GLY A 25 23.42 5.33 15.37
N GLY A 26 22.94 4.92 14.20
CA GLY A 26 21.67 5.35 13.67
C GLY A 26 20.53 4.83 14.52
N SER A 27 19.49 5.63 14.73
CA SER A 27 18.24 5.13 15.30
C SER A 27 17.59 4.16 14.31
N GLY A 28 16.95 3.08 14.79
CA GLY A 28 16.08 2.27 13.95
C GLY A 28 14.92 3.11 13.39
N GLY A 29 14.45 2.76 12.20
CA GLY A 29 13.25 3.34 11.63
C GLY A 29 12.00 2.91 12.42
N MET A 30 10.93 3.68 12.36
CA MET A 30 9.67 3.27 12.98
C MET A 30 9.02 2.15 12.15
N GLY A 31 8.67 1.05 12.83
CA GLY A 31 7.78 0.01 12.30
C GLY A 31 6.31 0.39 12.47
N TYR A 32 5.40 -0.32 11.80
CA TYR A 32 3.99 -0.37 12.20
C TYR A 32 3.67 -1.78 12.73
N PRO A 33 3.87 -2.06 14.03
CA PRO A 33 3.67 -3.39 14.60
C PRO A 33 2.25 -3.94 14.40
N ARG A 34 1.24 -3.06 14.39
CA ARG A 34 -0.16 -3.40 14.15
C ARG A 34 -0.43 -3.98 12.75
N LEU A 35 0.46 -3.72 11.80
CA LEU A 35 0.38 -4.18 10.41
C LEU A 35 1.48 -5.20 10.08
N GLY A 36 2.23 -5.69 11.09
CA GLY A 36 3.36 -6.61 10.88
C GLY A 36 4.61 -5.95 10.29
N GLY A 37 4.73 -4.63 10.40
CA GLY A 37 5.77 -3.85 9.73
C GLY A 37 6.97 -3.63 10.61
N GLU A 38 8.10 -4.17 10.19
CA GLU A 38 9.38 -3.90 10.83
C GLU A 38 9.99 -2.60 10.31
N GLY A 39 10.54 -1.80 11.22
CA GLY A 39 11.33 -0.63 10.88
C GLY A 39 12.72 -1.04 10.40
N GLY A 40 13.31 -0.27 9.49
CA GLY A 40 14.66 -0.52 9.02
C GLY A 40 15.69 -0.40 10.14
N ARG A 41 16.76 -1.21 10.09
CA ARG A 41 17.88 -1.09 11.03
C ARG A 41 18.57 0.25 10.87
N GLY A 42 18.93 0.87 12.00
CA GLY A 42 19.77 2.07 11.99
C GLY A 42 21.17 1.74 11.47
N GLY A 43 21.85 2.71 10.87
CA GLY A 43 23.21 2.51 10.39
C GLY A 43 24.20 2.32 11.53
N ASP A 44 25.27 1.58 11.26
CA ASP A 44 26.39 1.39 12.20
C ASP A 44 27.55 2.34 11.90
N VAL A 45 28.37 2.62 12.91
CA VAL A 45 29.64 3.33 12.75
C VAL A 45 30.79 2.35 12.98
N TRP A 46 31.55 2.09 11.92
CA TRP A 46 32.72 1.21 11.97
C TRP A 46 34.01 2.03 11.91
N VAL A 47 34.99 1.65 12.72
CA VAL A 47 36.35 2.20 12.64
C VAL A 47 37.24 1.12 12.04
N VAL A 48 37.79 1.40 10.86
CA VAL A 48 38.66 0.47 10.13
C VAL A 48 40.08 1.01 10.13
N ALA A 49 41.04 0.20 10.57
CA ALA A 49 42.45 0.58 10.59
C ALA A 49 43.08 0.39 9.20
N HIS A 50 43.82 1.40 8.73
CA HIS A 50 44.59 1.33 7.49
C HIS A 50 46.08 1.56 7.79
N LYS A 51 46.95 0.78 7.12
CA LYS A 51 48.40 0.73 7.39
C LYS A 51 49.13 2.10 7.30
N ASN A 52 48.57 3.08 6.59
CA ASN A 52 49.20 4.39 6.34
C ASN A 52 48.43 5.56 6.97
N MET A 53 47.57 5.32 7.97
CA MET A 53 46.73 6.35 8.56
C MET A 53 47.15 6.67 10.00
N THR A 54 47.45 7.95 10.27
CA THR A 54 47.77 8.44 11.62
C THR A 54 46.58 9.14 12.27
N LEU A 55 46.51 9.14 13.61
CA LEU A 55 45.47 9.87 14.34
C LEU A 55 45.53 11.38 14.10
N LYS A 56 46.72 11.93 13.80
CA LYS A 56 46.88 13.33 13.41
C LYS A 56 46.18 13.64 12.09
N GLN A 57 46.31 12.76 11.09
CA GLN A 57 45.58 12.92 9.82
C GLN A 57 44.06 12.81 10.02
N LEU A 58 43.60 11.88 10.87
CA LEU A 58 42.17 11.75 11.17
C LEU A 58 41.61 13.02 11.85
N LYS A 59 42.33 13.58 12.83
CA LYS A 59 41.95 14.83 13.50
C LYS A 59 41.88 16.02 12.54
N ASN A 60 42.86 16.13 11.63
CA ASN A 60 42.89 17.21 10.64
C ASN A 60 41.75 17.08 9.62
N LYS A 61 41.43 15.85 9.20
CA LYS A 61 40.35 15.58 8.25
C LYS A 61 38.96 15.77 8.87
N TYR A 62 38.79 15.43 10.15
CA TYR A 62 37.52 15.52 10.87
C TYR A 62 37.69 16.29 12.19
N PRO A 63 37.78 17.64 12.12
CA PRO A 63 38.07 18.47 13.30
C PRO A 63 36.99 18.37 14.39
N GLN A 64 35.73 18.14 13.98
CA GLN A 64 34.60 17.94 14.88
C GLN A 64 34.60 16.57 15.58
N LYS A 65 35.33 15.58 15.05
CA LYS A 65 35.48 14.21 15.60
C LYS A 65 34.14 13.52 15.95
N ARG A 66 33.07 13.90 15.27
CA ARG A 66 31.71 13.38 15.47
C ARG A 66 31.28 12.60 14.24
N PHE A 67 30.98 11.34 14.43
CA PHE A 67 30.54 10.42 13.38
C PHE A 67 29.18 9.86 13.77
N VAL A 68 28.15 10.21 13.02
CA VAL A 68 26.77 9.79 13.28
C VAL A 68 26.31 8.99 12.08
N ALA A 69 25.85 7.77 12.32
CA ALA A 69 25.27 6.95 11.27
C ALA A 69 23.83 7.41 10.96
N GLY A 70 23.43 7.22 9.70
CA GLY A 70 22.08 7.56 9.24
C GLY A 70 21.00 6.73 9.96
N GLY A 71 19.81 7.33 10.12
CA GLY A 71 18.65 6.62 10.66
C GLY A 71 18.19 5.50 9.72
N GLY A 72 17.62 4.45 10.31
CA GLY A 72 16.97 3.38 9.56
C GLY A 72 15.73 3.90 8.83
N ALA A 73 15.44 3.32 7.66
CA ALA A 73 14.25 3.68 6.91
C ALA A 73 12.98 3.31 7.69
N ASN A 74 12.01 4.21 7.73
CA ASN A 74 10.68 3.88 8.27
C ASN A 74 10.05 2.76 7.42
N SER A 75 9.29 1.89 8.07
CA SER A 75 8.56 0.82 7.39
C SER A 75 7.64 1.44 6.33
N ARG A 76 7.97 1.18 5.06
CA ARG A 76 7.14 1.54 3.91
C ARG A 76 6.58 0.22 3.41
N PHE A 77 5.44 -0.20 3.94
CA PHE A 77 4.72 -1.31 3.33
C PHE A 77 4.48 -0.96 1.86
N PRO A 78 4.74 -1.88 0.93
CA PRO A 78 4.18 -1.75 -0.41
C PRO A 78 2.66 -1.76 -0.24
N ASN A 79 2.06 -0.58 -0.17
CA ASN A 79 0.63 -0.41 -0.12
C ASN A 79 0.12 -0.34 -1.56
N ALA A 80 -1.11 -0.81 -1.80
CA ALA A 80 -1.76 -0.62 -3.09
C ALA A 80 -2.06 0.86 -3.40
N GLY A 81 -1.85 1.77 -2.44
CA GLY A 81 -2.10 3.21 -2.58
C GLY A 81 -3.57 3.60 -2.44
N LYS A 82 -4.39 2.84 -1.70
CA LYS A 82 -5.83 3.09 -1.49
C LYS A 82 -6.13 4.48 -0.92
N SER A 83 -5.50 4.85 0.19
CA SER A 83 -5.72 6.17 0.82
C SER A 83 -5.16 7.31 -0.04
N SER A 84 -4.02 7.08 -0.73
CA SER A 84 -3.51 8.01 -1.74
C SER A 84 -4.51 8.21 -2.88
N LEU A 85 -5.12 7.13 -3.37
CA LEU A 85 -6.16 7.19 -4.40
C LEU A 85 -7.37 7.95 -3.90
N LEU A 86 -7.85 7.65 -2.69
CA LEU A 86 -8.99 8.33 -2.08
C LEU A 86 -8.76 9.84 -2.00
N SER A 87 -7.57 10.26 -1.55
CA SER A 87 -7.19 11.67 -1.49
C SER A 87 -7.14 12.34 -2.86
N ARG A 88 -6.76 11.60 -3.91
CA ARG A 88 -6.63 12.11 -5.29
C ARG A 88 -7.99 12.23 -6.00
N VAL A 89 -8.91 11.30 -5.73
CA VAL A 89 -10.24 11.30 -6.35
C VAL A 89 -11.21 12.23 -5.62
N SER A 90 -11.03 12.40 -4.31
CA SER A 90 -11.90 13.23 -3.48
C SER A 90 -11.62 14.72 -3.70
N HIS A 91 -12.68 15.52 -3.88
CA HIS A 91 -12.58 16.98 -3.93
C HIS A 91 -12.47 17.61 -2.53
N ALA A 92 -12.82 16.86 -1.48
CA ALA A 92 -12.70 17.27 -0.08
C ALA A 92 -11.67 16.40 0.65
N THR A 93 -11.08 16.93 1.73
CA THR A 93 -10.25 16.13 2.64
C THR A 93 -11.07 14.93 3.13
N PRO A 94 -10.57 13.69 2.98
CA PRO A 94 -11.27 12.51 3.44
C PRO A 94 -11.68 12.65 4.90
N VAL A 95 -12.95 12.42 5.20
CA VAL A 95 -13.48 12.50 6.55
C VAL A 95 -13.49 11.10 7.14
N ILE A 96 -13.00 10.99 8.38
CA ILE A 96 -13.05 9.74 9.12
C ILE A 96 -14.50 9.48 9.52
N ALA A 97 -15.08 8.35 9.11
CA ALA A 97 -16.45 8.02 9.41
C ALA A 97 -16.59 7.31 10.76
N ASP A 98 -17.44 7.85 11.63
CA ASP A 98 -17.80 7.23 12.90
C ASP A 98 -18.98 6.27 12.71
N TYR A 99 -18.74 5.14 12.03
CA TYR A 99 -19.70 4.04 12.04
C TYR A 99 -19.73 3.41 13.43
N ALA A 100 -20.91 3.43 14.07
CA ALA A 100 -21.12 3.13 15.50
C ALA A 100 -20.65 1.74 15.99
N PHE A 101 -20.12 0.89 15.11
CA PHE A 101 -19.80 -0.50 15.40
C PHE A 101 -18.47 -0.98 14.83
N THR A 102 -17.62 -0.10 14.28
CA THR A 102 -16.30 -0.48 13.72
C THR A 102 -15.16 -0.03 14.64
N THR A 103 -14.18 -0.92 14.88
CA THR A 103 -12.93 -0.58 15.61
C THR A 103 -11.92 0.12 14.71
N LEU A 104 -12.04 -0.06 13.39
CA LEU A 104 -11.32 0.69 12.36
C LEU A 104 -12.30 1.70 11.75
N ARG A 105 -11.94 2.98 11.79
CA ARG A 105 -12.74 4.05 11.19
C ARG A 105 -12.37 4.17 9.70
N PRO A 106 -13.26 3.83 8.75
CA PRO A 106 -12.94 3.96 7.34
C PRO A 106 -12.84 5.44 6.94
N GLU A 107 -11.96 5.74 6.00
CA GLU A 107 -11.86 7.07 5.40
C GLU A 107 -12.91 7.20 4.29
N LEU A 108 -13.72 8.26 4.34
CA LEU A 108 -14.71 8.58 3.31
C LEU A 108 -14.23 9.75 2.45
N GLY A 109 -14.24 9.56 1.14
CA GLY A 109 -14.05 10.60 0.13
C GLY A 109 -15.33 10.87 -0.64
N LYS A 110 -15.40 12.04 -1.28
CA LYS A 110 -16.50 12.42 -2.18
C LYS A 110 -15.94 12.80 -3.55
N ILE A 111 -16.34 12.05 -4.57
CA ILE A 111 -16.08 12.40 -5.96
C ILE A 111 -17.21 13.33 -6.42
N MET A 112 -16.83 14.52 -6.87
CA MET A 112 -17.75 15.48 -7.47
C MET A 112 -17.60 15.44 -8.99
N TYR A 113 -18.74 15.44 -9.69
CA TYR A 113 -18.79 15.49 -11.14
C TYR A 113 -19.30 16.85 -11.61
N ASN A 114 -19.05 17.16 -12.89
CA ASN A 114 -19.38 18.47 -13.48
C ASN A 114 -20.89 18.77 -13.51
N ASP A 115 -21.72 17.74 -13.46
CA ASP A 115 -23.19 17.84 -13.37
C ASP A 115 -23.69 17.86 -11.92
N PHE A 116 -22.82 18.16 -10.96
CA PHE A 116 -23.10 18.21 -9.52
C PHE A 116 -23.49 16.87 -8.87
N LYS A 117 -23.49 15.75 -9.62
CA LYS A 117 -23.63 14.42 -9.02
C LYS A 117 -22.46 14.16 -8.08
N GLN A 118 -22.75 13.58 -6.92
CA GLN A 118 -21.75 13.23 -5.90
C GLN A 118 -21.77 11.73 -5.64
N ILE A 119 -20.58 11.12 -5.66
CA ILE A 119 -20.41 9.70 -5.33
C ILE A 119 -19.52 9.61 -4.10
N SER A 120 -20.01 8.93 -3.06
CA SER A 120 -19.23 8.66 -1.85
C SER A 120 -18.39 7.42 -2.05
N VAL A 121 -17.10 7.51 -1.71
CA VAL A 121 -16.14 6.42 -1.80
C VAL A 121 -15.61 6.16 -0.40
N ALA A 122 -15.59 4.90 0.03
CA ALA A 122 -15.04 4.50 1.31
C ALA A 122 -13.76 3.69 1.08
N ASP A 123 -12.67 4.06 1.74
CA ASP A 123 -11.52 3.16 1.86
C ASP A 123 -11.85 2.07 2.87
N LEU A 124 -11.77 0.83 2.40
CA LEU A 124 -11.94 -0.33 3.25
C LEU A 124 -10.56 -0.67 3.83
N PRO A 125 -10.32 -0.52 5.16
CA PRO A 125 -9.12 -1.05 5.79
C PRO A 125 -8.91 -2.49 5.31
N GLY A 126 -7.69 -2.75 4.85
CA GLY A 126 -7.37 -3.87 3.97
C GLY A 126 -8.02 -5.18 4.42
N LEU A 127 -8.65 -5.86 3.47
CA LEU A 127 -8.77 -7.30 3.48
C LEU A 127 -7.33 -7.85 3.52
N ILE A 128 -6.81 -7.97 4.74
CA ILE A 128 -5.51 -8.57 5.05
C ILE A 128 -5.78 -10.05 5.22
N GLU A 129 -4.83 -10.90 4.80
CA GLU A 129 -4.88 -12.35 5.02
C GLU A 129 -5.42 -12.68 6.42
N GLY A 130 -6.57 -13.33 6.46
CA GLY A 130 -7.24 -13.73 7.70
C GLY A 130 -8.29 -12.73 8.24
N ALA A 131 -8.67 -11.70 7.47
CA ALA A 131 -9.77 -10.80 7.81
C ALA A 131 -11.10 -11.56 8.04
N HIS A 132 -11.32 -12.67 7.32
CA HIS A 132 -12.45 -13.57 7.51
C HIS A 132 -12.39 -14.39 8.83
N MET A 133 -11.19 -14.64 9.36
CA MET A 133 -10.97 -15.42 10.60
C MET A 133 -11.11 -14.60 11.89
N ASN A 134 -11.12 -13.28 11.80
CA ASN A 134 -11.27 -12.40 12.97
C ASN A 134 -12.71 -12.40 13.48
N LYS A 135 -12.99 -13.39 14.35
CA LYS A 135 -14.21 -13.57 15.15
C LYS A 135 -14.59 -12.29 15.92
N GLY A 136 -15.38 -11.42 15.28
CA GLY A 136 -16.08 -10.31 15.94
C GLY A 136 -15.93 -8.93 15.29
N MET A 137 -14.81 -8.64 14.62
CA MET A 137 -14.54 -7.31 14.02
C MET A 137 -14.78 -7.27 12.50
N GLY A 138 -14.48 -8.36 11.78
CA GLY A 138 -14.70 -8.45 10.33
C GLY A 138 -16.20 -8.36 9.96
N HIS A 139 -17.06 -9.07 10.69
CA HIS A 139 -18.49 -9.16 10.36
C HIS A 139 -19.25 -7.81 10.45
N LYS A 140 -18.89 -6.92 11.39
CA LYS A 140 -19.51 -5.58 11.52
C LYS A 140 -18.97 -4.60 10.47
N PHE A 141 -17.68 -4.70 10.14
CA PHE A 141 -17.04 -3.87 9.13
C PHE A 141 -17.56 -4.19 7.73
N LEU A 142 -17.61 -5.48 7.39
CA LEU A 142 -18.04 -5.98 6.09
C LEU A 142 -19.58 -5.87 5.89
N LYS A 143 -20.37 -5.61 6.93
CA LYS A 143 -21.78 -5.16 6.79
C LYS A 143 -21.90 -3.82 6.04
N HIS A 144 -20.86 -2.99 6.02
CA HIS A 144 -20.84 -1.75 5.23
C HIS A 144 -20.61 -2.02 3.75
N LEU A 145 -19.84 -3.07 3.42
CA LEU A 145 -19.72 -3.58 2.05
C LEU A 145 -21.07 -4.04 1.49
N GLU A 146 -21.99 -4.53 2.32
CA GLU A 146 -23.34 -4.87 1.85
C GLU A 146 -24.10 -3.65 1.32
N ARG A 147 -23.83 -2.46 1.87
CA ARG A 147 -24.48 -1.20 1.47
C ARG A 147 -23.80 -0.50 0.30
N THR A 148 -22.63 -0.94 -0.14
CA THR A 148 -21.98 -0.36 -1.33
C THR A 148 -22.65 -0.89 -2.59
N ARG A 149 -22.86 -0.03 -3.59
CA ARG A 149 -23.47 -0.44 -4.87
C ARG A 149 -22.46 -1.06 -5.84
N GLN A 150 -21.19 -0.70 -5.66
CA GLN A 150 -20.07 -1.07 -6.52
C GLN A 150 -18.80 -1.29 -5.68
N LEU A 151 -17.91 -2.16 -6.16
CA LEU A 151 -16.60 -2.44 -5.59
C LEU A 151 -15.50 -1.83 -6.47
N LEU A 152 -14.47 -1.26 -5.85
CA LEU A 152 -13.26 -0.81 -6.52
C LEU A 152 -12.05 -1.55 -5.93
N PHE A 153 -11.48 -2.43 -6.71
CA PHE A 153 -10.25 -3.13 -6.38
C PHE A 153 -9.09 -2.21 -6.71
N VAL A 154 -8.15 -2.07 -5.79
CA VAL A 154 -6.92 -1.30 -6.01
C VAL A 154 -5.76 -2.24 -5.77
N VAL A 155 -4.94 -2.45 -6.80
CA VAL A 155 -3.79 -3.36 -6.75
C VAL A 155 -2.53 -2.64 -7.19
N ASP A 156 -1.40 -3.02 -6.60
CA ASP A 156 -0.08 -2.55 -7.01
C ASP A 156 0.41 -3.40 -8.19
N ILE A 157 0.77 -2.77 -9.31
CA ILE A 157 1.29 -3.49 -10.48
C ILE A 157 2.59 -4.24 -10.20
N SER A 158 3.37 -3.76 -9.22
CA SER A 158 4.61 -4.40 -8.77
C SER A 158 4.38 -5.46 -7.71
N GLY A 159 3.14 -5.85 -7.45
CA GLY A 159 2.80 -6.88 -6.47
C GLY A 159 2.82 -6.37 -5.03
N PHE A 160 2.65 -7.31 -4.11
CA PHE A 160 2.47 -7.04 -2.69
C PHE A 160 3.28 -8.01 -1.85
N GLN A 161 3.94 -7.51 -0.81
CA GLN A 161 4.58 -8.32 0.21
C GLN A 161 4.43 -7.61 1.55
N LEU A 162 3.76 -8.25 2.51
CA LEU A 162 3.45 -7.63 3.80
C LEU A 162 4.70 -7.44 4.67
N SER A 163 5.61 -8.42 4.65
CA SER A 163 6.86 -8.43 5.40
C SER A 163 7.91 -9.31 4.71
N SER A 164 9.16 -9.21 5.12
CA SER A 164 10.26 -10.03 4.60
C SER A 164 10.07 -11.54 4.81
N VAL A 165 9.19 -11.95 5.74
CA VAL A 165 8.85 -13.36 6.02
C VAL A 165 7.61 -13.84 5.27
N THR A 166 6.77 -12.94 4.76
CA THR A 166 5.62 -13.34 3.92
C THR A 166 6.03 -13.52 2.47
N PRO A 167 5.42 -14.48 1.73
CA PRO A 167 5.71 -14.64 0.31
C PRO A 167 5.31 -13.38 -0.46
N TYR A 168 6.15 -12.98 -1.40
CA TYR A 168 5.79 -11.97 -2.38
C TYR A 168 4.63 -12.50 -3.24
N ARG A 169 3.63 -11.64 -3.46
CA ARG A 169 2.49 -11.91 -4.33
C ARG A 169 2.48 -10.99 -5.53
N THR A 170 2.22 -11.53 -6.71
CA THR A 170 1.99 -10.72 -7.91
C THR A 170 0.65 -9.96 -7.83
N ALA A 171 0.44 -8.99 -8.73
CA ALA A 171 -0.84 -8.29 -8.84
C ALA A 171 -2.00 -9.26 -9.09
N PHE A 172 -1.80 -10.26 -9.94
CA PHE A 172 -2.80 -11.30 -10.23
C PHE A 172 -3.11 -12.14 -8.99
N GLU A 173 -2.09 -12.64 -8.30
CA GLU A 173 -2.27 -13.43 -7.07
C GLU A 173 -3.00 -12.63 -5.97
N THR A 174 -2.72 -11.33 -5.90
CA THR A 174 -3.41 -10.41 -5.00
C THR A 174 -4.91 -10.32 -5.33
N ILE A 175 -5.27 -10.22 -6.61
CA ILE A 175 -6.67 -10.20 -7.05
C ILE A 175 -7.38 -11.49 -6.67
N ILE A 176 -6.77 -12.65 -6.96
CA ILE A 176 -7.35 -13.96 -6.63
C ILE A 176 -7.60 -14.09 -5.13
N LEU A 177 -6.62 -13.68 -4.31
CA LEU A 177 -6.75 -13.70 -2.85
C LEU A 177 -7.86 -12.78 -2.36
N LEU A 178 -7.93 -11.55 -2.85
CA LEU A 178 -9.00 -10.60 -2.49
C LEU A 178 -10.38 -11.14 -2.88
N THR A 179 -10.50 -11.77 -4.05
CA THR A 179 -11.75 -12.40 -4.49
C THR A 179 -12.14 -13.56 -3.58
N LYS A 180 -11.18 -14.40 -3.16
CA LYS A 180 -11.43 -15.48 -2.21
C LYS A 180 -11.86 -14.96 -0.85
N GLU A 181 -11.26 -13.88 -0.37
CA GLU A 181 -11.64 -13.28 0.92
C GLU A 181 -13.05 -12.69 0.88
N LEU A 182 -13.46 -12.09 -0.24
CA LEU A 182 -14.84 -11.67 -0.43
C LEU A 182 -15.81 -12.86 -0.46
N GLU A 183 -15.42 -13.96 -1.11
CA GLU A 183 -16.19 -15.21 -1.16
C GLU A 183 -16.44 -15.77 0.25
N LEU A 184 -15.35 -15.97 1.00
CA LEU A 184 -15.36 -16.53 2.34
C LEU A 184 -16.16 -15.66 3.31
N TYR A 185 -16.29 -14.37 3.01
CA TYR A 185 -17.16 -13.50 3.76
C TYR A 185 -18.63 -13.66 3.36
N LYS A 186 -18.95 -13.44 2.08
CA LYS A 186 -20.31 -13.54 1.55
C LYS A 186 -20.29 -13.64 0.03
N GLU A 187 -20.74 -14.77 -0.49
CA GLU A 187 -20.79 -15.05 -1.93
C GLU A 187 -21.53 -13.96 -2.73
N GLU A 188 -22.62 -13.40 -2.19
CA GLU A 188 -23.40 -12.33 -2.83
C GLU A 188 -22.56 -11.09 -3.16
N LEU A 189 -21.46 -10.80 -2.45
CA LEU A 189 -20.62 -9.64 -2.74
C LEU A 189 -19.87 -9.79 -4.07
N GLN A 190 -19.63 -11.01 -4.54
CA GLN A 190 -19.01 -11.26 -5.84
C GLN A 190 -19.94 -10.87 -7.00
N THR A 191 -21.25 -10.83 -6.77
CA THR A 191 -22.22 -10.41 -7.79
C THR A 191 -22.26 -8.90 -8.01
N LYS A 192 -21.63 -8.12 -7.12
CA LYS A 192 -21.60 -6.67 -7.24
C LYS A 192 -20.66 -6.26 -8.37
N PRO A 193 -21.03 -5.24 -9.17
CA PRO A 193 -20.13 -4.61 -10.12
C PRO A 193 -18.80 -4.24 -9.49
N ALA A 194 -17.73 -4.72 -10.11
CA ALA A 194 -16.37 -4.49 -9.68
C ALA A 194 -15.59 -3.78 -10.78
N LEU A 195 -14.79 -2.79 -10.36
CA LEU A 195 -13.77 -2.16 -11.18
C LEU A 195 -12.39 -2.50 -10.60
N LEU A 196 -11.38 -2.53 -11.45
CA LEU A 196 -9.99 -2.75 -11.07
C LEU A 196 -9.15 -1.51 -11.41
N ALA A 197 -8.64 -0.83 -10.39
CA ALA A 197 -7.60 0.18 -10.52
C ALA A 197 -6.22 -0.48 -10.33
N VAL A 198 -5.42 -0.48 -11.40
CA VAL A 198 -4.06 -1.00 -11.38
C VAL A 198 -3.10 0.17 -11.13
N ASN A 199 -2.66 0.33 -9.88
CA ASN A 199 -1.89 1.48 -9.43
C ASN A 199 -0.37 1.29 -9.60
N LYS A 200 0.37 2.40 -9.47
CA LYS A 200 1.83 2.53 -9.59
C LYS A 200 2.35 2.31 -11.01
N MET A 201 1.59 2.76 -12.00
CA MET A 201 1.99 2.74 -13.41
C MET A 201 3.18 3.66 -13.74
N ASP A 202 3.59 4.52 -12.79
CA ASP A 202 4.81 5.32 -12.85
C ASP A 202 6.11 4.52 -12.67
N LEU A 203 6.03 3.26 -12.24
CA LEU A 203 7.20 2.42 -12.01
C LEU A 203 7.79 1.86 -13.31
N PRO A 204 9.11 1.59 -13.35
CA PRO A 204 9.71 0.90 -14.49
C PRO A 204 9.07 -0.47 -14.70
N ASP A 205 9.00 -0.88 -15.97
CA ASP A 205 8.39 -2.13 -16.43
C ASP A 205 6.88 -2.29 -16.12
N ALA A 206 6.22 -1.27 -15.58
CA ALA A 206 4.80 -1.33 -15.25
C ALA A 206 3.94 -1.73 -16.45
N GLN A 207 4.26 -1.23 -17.64
CA GLN A 207 3.53 -1.57 -18.86
C GLN A 207 3.67 -3.06 -19.26
N VAL A 208 4.88 -3.63 -19.11
CA VAL A 208 5.13 -5.05 -19.41
C VAL A 208 4.40 -5.93 -18.39
N LYS A 209 4.46 -5.56 -17.10
CA LYS A 209 3.71 -6.24 -16.04
C LYS A 209 2.21 -6.14 -16.27
N LEU A 210 1.70 -5.00 -16.75
CA LEU A 210 0.28 -4.80 -17.04
C LEU A 210 -0.17 -5.73 -18.16
N GLN A 211 0.59 -5.85 -19.25
CA GLN A 211 0.30 -6.79 -20.32
C GLN A 211 0.24 -8.24 -19.82
N LYS A 212 1.17 -8.64 -18.94
CA LYS A 212 1.14 -9.95 -18.30
C LYS A 212 -0.13 -10.13 -17.45
N LEU A 213 -0.47 -9.13 -16.63
CA LEU A 213 -1.68 -9.15 -15.81
C LEU A 213 -2.95 -9.29 -16.65
N MET A 214 -3.05 -8.54 -17.77
CA MET A 214 -4.22 -8.61 -18.65
C MET A 214 -4.38 -10.01 -19.25
N LYS A 215 -3.28 -10.65 -19.67
CA LYS A 215 -3.32 -12.05 -20.13
C LYS A 215 -3.82 -13.01 -19.05
N GLN A 216 -3.34 -12.83 -17.82
CA GLN A 216 -3.75 -13.67 -16.68
C GLN A 216 -5.23 -13.47 -16.31
N LEU A 217 -5.76 -12.25 -16.45
CA LEU A 217 -7.17 -11.97 -16.19
C LEU A 217 -8.10 -12.48 -17.30
N LEU A 218 -7.61 -12.63 -18.53
CA LEU A 218 -8.37 -13.21 -19.65
C LEU A 218 -8.52 -14.73 -19.54
N SER A 219 -7.49 -15.43 -19.04
CA SER A 219 -7.53 -16.87 -18.83
C SER A 219 -7.04 -17.25 -17.43
N PRO A 220 -7.78 -16.91 -16.36
CA PRO A 220 -7.34 -17.13 -14.99
C PRO A 220 -7.14 -18.62 -14.68
N GLU A 221 -7.95 -19.50 -15.26
CA GLU A 221 -7.90 -20.96 -15.08
C GLU A 221 -6.53 -21.55 -15.40
N ASP A 222 -5.84 -21.00 -16.40
CA ASP A 222 -4.50 -21.41 -16.80
C ASP A 222 -3.46 -21.16 -15.70
N PHE A 223 -3.76 -20.34 -14.69
CA PHE A 223 -2.84 -19.95 -13.63
C PHE A 223 -3.31 -20.38 -12.24
N LEU A 224 -4.56 -20.81 -12.08
CA LEU A 224 -5.11 -21.21 -10.77
C LEU A 224 -4.39 -22.43 -10.18
N HIS A 225 -3.83 -23.30 -11.02
CA HIS A 225 -3.05 -24.46 -10.57
C HIS A 225 -1.77 -24.09 -9.79
N LEU A 226 -1.33 -22.83 -9.85
CA LEU A 226 -0.16 -22.32 -9.13
C LEU A 226 -0.46 -21.99 -7.66
N PHE A 227 -1.73 -22.06 -7.25
CA PHE A 227 -2.18 -21.67 -5.92
C PHE A 227 -2.54 -22.89 -5.07
N GLU A 228 -2.39 -22.75 -3.75
CA GLU A 228 -2.99 -23.71 -2.82
C GLU A 228 -4.51 -23.72 -3.00
N THR A 229 -5.12 -24.90 -3.03
CA THR A 229 -6.55 -25.09 -3.33
C THR A 229 -7.46 -24.25 -2.42
N LYS A 230 -7.02 -23.94 -1.19
CA LYS A 230 -7.76 -23.12 -0.23
C LYS A 230 -7.84 -21.64 -0.62
N MET A 231 -6.94 -21.15 -1.47
CA MET A 231 -6.87 -19.76 -1.90
C MET A 231 -7.62 -19.49 -3.22
N ILE A 232 -8.10 -20.54 -3.89
CA ILE A 232 -8.77 -20.43 -5.18
C ILE A 232 -10.26 -20.13 -4.92
N PRO A 233 -10.80 -19.03 -5.48
CA PRO A 233 -12.23 -18.74 -5.42
C PRO A 233 -13.02 -19.72 -6.29
N GLU A 234 -14.23 -20.04 -5.87
CA GLU A 234 -15.18 -20.86 -6.64
C GLU A 234 -15.60 -20.17 -7.94
N LYS A 235 -15.68 -18.83 -7.92
CA LYS A 235 -15.99 -18.01 -9.09
C LYS A 235 -14.97 -16.89 -9.22
N ALA A 236 -14.43 -16.73 -10.42
CA ALA A 236 -13.60 -15.57 -10.75
C ALA A 236 -14.46 -14.31 -10.76
N LEU A 237 -13.93 -13.22 -10.20
CA LEU A 237 -14.59 -11.92 -10.24
C LEU A 237 -14.35 -11.27 -11.61
N GLU A 238 -15.44 -10.90 -12.29
CA GLU A 238 -15.37 -10.16 -13.55
C GLU A 238 -15.32 -8.65 -13.27
N PHE A 239 -14.34 -7.98 -13.86
CA PHE A 239 -14.23 -6.53 -13.78
C PHE A 239 -14.87 -5.87 -14.99
N GLN A 240 -15.79 -4.94 -14.76
CA GLN A 240 -16.42 -4.16 -15.83
C GLN A 240 -15.41 -3.24 -16.52
N HIS A 241 -14.50 -2.67 -15.74
CA HIS A 241 -13.43 -1.81 -16.21
C HIS A 241 -12.15 -2.13 -15.46
N ILE A 242 -11.04 -2.20 -16.21
CA ILE A 242 -9.69 -2.28 -15.67
C ILE A 242 -8.95 -1.02 -16.11
N VAL A 243 -8.59 -0.17 -15.15
CA VAL A 243 -8.03 1.15 -15.40
C VAL A 243 -6.62 1.22 -14.83
N PRO A 244 -5.57 1.35 -15.67
CA PRO A 244 -4.22 1.63 -15.20
C PRO A 244 -4.13 3.07 -14.68
N ILE A 245 -3.58 3.25 -13.49
CA ILE A 245 -3.46 4.56 -12.84
C ILE A 245 -2.10 4.75 -12.20
N SER A 246 -1.73 6.01 -11.99
CA SER A 246 -0.71 6.38 -11.01
C SER A 246 -1.26 7.45 -10.09
N THR A 247 -1.38 7.11 -8.81
CA THR A 247 -1.75 8.07 -7.77
C THR A 247 -0.72 9.18 -7.59
N VAL A 248 0.56 8.92 -7.90
CA VAL A 248 1.66 9.87 -7.79
C VAL A 248 1.60 10.90 -8.91
N THR A 249 1.53 10.46 -10.17
CA THR A 249 1.49 11.38 -11.32
C THR A 249 0.09 11.96 -11.54
N GLY A 250 -0.96 11.21 -11.18
CA GLY A 250 -2.35 11.52 -11.49
C GLY A 250 -2.85 10.92 -12.81
N GLU A 251 -2.00 10.18 -13.52
CA GLU A 251 -2.38 9.48 -14.75
C GLU A 251 -3.51 8.47 -14.50
N GLY A 252 -4.45 8.38 -15.45
CA GLY A 252 -5.61 7.47 -15.38
C GLY A 252 -6.69 7.84 -14.36
N ILE A 253 -6.47 8.84 -13.49
CA ILE A 253 -7.44 9.20 -12.42
C ILE A 253 -8.75 9.76 -13.00
N ALA A 254 -8.68 10.58 -14.06
CA ALA A 254 -9.87 11.14 -14.70
C ALA A 254 -10.70 10.04 -15.41
N GLU A 255 -10.02 9.11 -16.08
CA GLU A 255 -10.64 7.94 -16.69
C GLU A 255 -11.31 7.05 -15.63
N LEU A 256 -10.62 6.77 -14.53
CA LEU A 256 -11.17 6.02 -13.41
C LEU A 256 -12.45 6.67 -12.86
N LYS A 257 -12.47 7.99 -12.65
CA LYS A 257 -13.67 8.72 -12.21
C LYS A 257 -14.84 8.53 -13.20
N SER A 258 -14.55 8.56 -14.49
CA SER A 258 -15.54 8.35 -15.55
C SER A 258 -16.09 6.92 -15.53
N CYS A 259 -15.22 5.91 -15.43
CA CYS A 259 -15.60 4.50 -15.33
C CYS A 259 -16.45 4.21 -14.09
N ILE A 260 -16.07 4.74 -12.92
CA ILE A 260 -16.85 4.61 -11.68
C ILE A 260 -18.28 5.12 -11.89
N ARG A 261 -18.40 6.32 -12.47
CA ARG A 261 -19.70 6.92 -12.74
C ARG A 261 -20.52 6.10 -13.72
N LYS A 262 -19.93 5.77 -14.88
CA LYS A 262 -20.63 5.04 -15.94
C LYS A 262 -21.21 3.73 -15.43
N ALA A 263 -20.42 2.97 -14.68
CA ALA A 263 -20.86 1.70 -14.14
C ALA A 263 -21.97 1.84 -13.07
N LEU A 264 -21.99 2.93 -12.29
CA LEU A 264 -23.10 3.24 -11.37
C LEU A 264 -24.37 3.70 -12.11
N ASP A 265 -24.23 4.53 -13.14
CA ASP A 265 -25.35 5.01 -13.96
C ASP A 265 -26.02 3.84 -14.73
N GLU A 266 -25.23 2.87 -15.21
CA GLU A 266 -25.75 1.65 -15.84
C GLU A 266 -26.54 0.76 -14.87
N GLN A 267 -26.16 0.72 -13.59
CA GLN A 267 -26.93 0.02 -12.55
C GLN A 267 -28.27 0.71 -12.29
N ASP A 268 -28.26 2.04 -12.13
CA ASP A 268 -29.48 2.84 -11.91
C ASP A 268 -30.49 2.66 -13.06
N GLY A 269 -29.99 2.58 -14.30
CA GLY A 269 -30.82 2.30 -15.49
C GLY A 269 -31.48 0.92 -15.44
N LYS A 270 -30.70 -0.13 -15.18
CA LYS A 270 -31.22 -1.52 -15.09
C LYS A 270 -32.26 -1.69 -13.97
N GLU A 271 -32.05 -1.08 -12.81
CA GLU A 271 -33.00 -1.11 -11.70
C GLU A 271 -34.32 -0.41 -12.07
N SER A 272 -34.23 0.73 -12.76
CA SER A 272 -35.40 1.50 -13.21
C SER A 272 -36.24 0.73 -14.24
N ASP A 273 -35.59 0.09 -15.21
CA ASP A 273 -36.27 -0.69 -16.25
C ASP A 273 -36.91 -1.97 -15.70
N ALA A 274 -36.24 -2.63 -14.75
CA ALA A 274 -36.79 -3.78 -14.03
C ALA A 274 -38.03 -3.39 -13.21
N HIS A 275 -38.01 -2.21 -12.58
CA HIS A 275 -39.16 -1.70 -11.83
C HIS A 275 -40.34 -1.37 -12.74
N ARG A 276 -40.10 -0.70 -13.88
CA ARG A 276 -41.12 -0.40 -14.90
C ARG A 276 -41.76 -1.67 -15.47
N SER A 277 -40.95 -2.67 -15.79
CA SER A 277 -41.43 -3.95 -16.33
C SER A 277 -42.33 -4.69 -15.34
N LYS A 278 -41.96 -4.70 -14.05
CA LYS A 278 -42.79 -5.29 -12.98
C LYS A 278 -44.12 -4.56 -12.80
N GLN A 279 -44.13 -3.22 -12.89
CA GLN A 279 -45.38 -2.45 -12.81
C GLN A 279 -46.31 -2.74 -13.99
N LEU A 280 -45.78 -2.86 -15.21
CA LEU A 280 -46.57 -3.21 -16.40
C LEU A 280 -47.18 -4.62 -16.30
N LEU A 281 -46.41 -5.60 -15.82
CA LEU A 281 -46.90 -6.96 -15.58
C LEU A 281 -48.03 -7.00 -14.53
N ASN A 282 -47.91 -6.22 -13.45
CA ASN A 282 -48.96 -6.13 -12.43
C ASN A 282 -50.24 -5.47 -12.94
N LEU A 283 -50.14 -4.51 -13.87
CA LEU A 283 -51.31 -3.88 -14.49
C LEU A 283 -52.03 -4.86 -15.44
N GLN A 284 -51.28 -5.71 -16.14
CA GLN A 284 -51.84 -6.73 -17.04
C GLN A 284 -52.46 -7.92 -16.30
N SER A 285 -52.02 -8.26 -15.10
CA SER A 285 -52.61 -9.33 -14.28
C SER A 285 -53.82 -8.89 -13.43
N SER A 286 -54.07 -7.58 -13.38
CA SER A 286 -55.21 -6.95 -12.67
C SER A 286 -56.40 -6.64 -13.59
N SER A 287 -56.32 -7.02 -14.86
CA SER A 287 -57.35 -6.85 -15.90
C SER A 287 -57.91 -8.22 -16.30
#